data_AF-A0A3C0Y9U5-F1
#
_entry.id   AF-A0A3C0Y9U5-F1
#
_cell.length_a   1.000
_cell.length_b   1.000
_cell.length_c   1.000
_cell.angle_alpha   90.00
_cell.angle_beta   90.00
_cell.angle_gamma   90.00
#
_symmetry.space_group_name_H-M   'P 1'
#
loop_
_entity.id
_entity.type
_entity.pdbx_description
1 polymer ?
#
loop_
_entity_poly.entity_id
_entity_poly.type
_entity_poly.pdbx_seq_one_letter_code
_entity_poly.pdbx_strand_id
1 'polypeptide(L)'
;YEPGRAMGTFGEQCADKYNFTRLAQDAFAVASVQRAKEATASGAFRDEITPVTVKGRAGDTVISIDEGPGKVKLEKIATLKPAFRKDGTITAASSSSINDGAAALVLTRASTAKALGATPIARIVGHATFAQAPEWFTTAPVGAVKKLLKKIGWAVADVDLWEVNEAFAVVPMAAMKELGISHDIVNVNGGACALGHPIGASGARI
;
A
#
# COMPACT_ATOMS: atom_id res chain seq x y z
N TYR A 1 -19.84 -11.65 -8.11
CA TYR A 1 -19.66 -10.20 -8.30
C TYR A 1 -21.04 -9.58 -8.19
N GLU A 2 -21.25 -8.71 -7.20
CA GLU A 2 -22.50 -7.96 -7.03
C GLU A 2 -22.29 -6.57 -7.66
N PRO A 3 -22.88 -6.29 -8.83
CA PRO A 3 -22.72 -5.00 -9.49
C PRO A 3 -23.13 -3.84 -8.58
N GLY A 4 -22.33 -2.77 -8.54
CA GLY A 4 -22.61 -1.57 -7.74
C GLY A 4 -22.21 -1.63 -6.27
N ARG A 5 -21.71 -2.77 -5.78
CA ARG A 5 -21.21 -2.89 -4.41
C ARG A 5 -19.86 -2.21 -4.23
N ALA A 6 -19.77 -1.28 -3.28
CA ALA A 6 -18.53 -0.56 -2.98
C ALA A 6 -17.47 -1.49 -2.36
N MET A 7 -16.21 -1.35 -2.79
CA MET A 7 -15.09 -2.20 -2.33
C MET A 7 -14.93 -2.20 -0.80
N GLY A 8 -15.16 -1.06 -0.14
CA GLY A 8 -15.04 -0.95 1.30
C GLY A 8 -16.00 -1.85 2.09
N THR A 9 -17.12 -2.27 1.50
CA THR A 9 -18.02 -3.25 2.14
C THR A 9 -17.40 -4.66 2.26
N PHE A 10 -16.46 -5.02 1.38
CA PHE A 10 -15.66 -6.25 1.54
C PHE A 10 -14.53 -6.05 2.56
N GLY A 11 -14.02 -4.83 2.68
CA GLY A 11 -13.16 -4.41 3.79
C GLY A 11 -13.86 -4.65 5.14
N GLU A 12 -15.11 -4.22 5.28
CA GLU A 12 -15.91 -4.45 6.49
C GLU A 12 -16.09 -5.95 6.80
N GLN A 13 -16.31 -6.78 5.78
CA GLN A 13 -16.36 -8.25 5.97
C GLN A 13 -15.03 -8.83 6.45
N CYS A 14 -13.90 -8.28 5.98
CA CYS A 14 -12.58 -8.65 6.50
C CYS A 14 -12.42 -8.25 7.98
N ALA A 15 -12.85 -7.03 8.32
CA ALA A 15 -12.84 -6.56 9.70
C ALA A 15 -13.63 -7.51 10.61
N ASP A 16 -14.85 -7.89 10.21
CA ASP A 16 -15.72 -8.82 10.94
C ASP A 16 -15.06 -10.19 11.08
N LYS A 17 -14.56 -10.76 9.97
CA LYS A 17 -13.91 -12.09 9.96
C LYS A 17 -12.75 -12.20 10.94
N TYR A 18 -11.92 -11.17 11.03
CA TYR A 18 -10.74 -11.18 11.90
C TYR A 18 -10.96 -10.51 13.25
N ASN A 19 -12.16 -9.99 13.51
CA ASN A 19 -12.52 -9.16 14.67
C ASN A 19 -11.60 -7.95 14.84
N PHE A 20 -11.24 -7.29 13.72
CA PHE A 20 -10.43 -6.07 13.78
C PHE A 20 -11.28 -4.89 14.23
N THR A 21 -10.98 -4.37 15.42
CA THR A 21 -11.70 -3.25 16.00
C THR A 21 -11.42 -1.95 15.24
N ARG A 22 -12.35 -1.00 15.32
CA ARG A 22 -12.16 0.38 14.84
C ARG A 22 -10.86 0.99 15.38
N LEU A 23 -10.58 0.80 16.67
CA LEU A 23 -9.39 1.33 17.32
C LEU A 23 -8.09 0.77 16.70
N ALA A 24 -8.06 -0.53 16.38
CA ALA A 24 -6.90 -1.15 15.75
C ALA A 24 -6.67 -0.64 14.32
N GLN A 25 -7.76 -0.43 13.56
CA GLN A 25 -7.69 0.13 12.21
C GLN A 25 -7.23 1.60 12.22
N ASP A 26 -7.72 2.39 13.16
CA ASP A 26 -7.28 3.79 13.34
C ASP A 26 -5.81 3.85 13.76
N ALA A 27 -5.36 2.97 14.66
CA ALA A 27 -3.95 2.89 15.06
C ALA A 27 -3.04 2.54 13.87
N PHE A 28 -3.47 1.61 13.01
CA PHE A 28 -2.77 1.29 11.77
C PHE A 28 -2.68 2.51 10.84
N ALA A 29 -3.81 3.19 10.61
CA ALA A 29 -3.85 4.39 9.77
C ALA A 29 -2.97 5.53 10.31
N VAL A 30 -2.96 5.75 11.62
CA VAL A 30 -2.09 6.72 12.29
C VAL A 30 -0.62 6.40 12.02
N ALA A 31 -0.22 5.14 12.18
CA ALA A 31 1.14 4.70 11.93
C ALA A 31 1.55 4.87 10.45
N SER A 32 0.67 4.51 9.51
CA SER A 32 0.90 4.73 8.07
C SER A 32 1.15 6.21 7.75
N VAL A 33 0.35 7.10 8.32
CA VAL A 33 0.51 8.56 8.14
C VAL A 33 1.77 9.10 8.79
N GLN A 34 2.10 8.65 10.00
CA GLN A 34 3.31 9.08 10.70
C GLN A 34 4.58 8.67 9.93
N ARG A 35 4.65 7.41 9.50
CA ARG A 35 5.76 6.89 8.69
C ARG A 35 5.90 7.62 7.36
N ALA A 36 4.78 7.87 6.66
CA ALA A 36 4.82 8.62 5.41
C ALA A 36 5.29 10.07 5.60
N LYS A 37 4.86 10.75 6.69
CA LYS A 37 5.36 12.08 7.04
C LYS A 37 6.85 12.07 7.35
N GLU A 38 7.32 11.06 8.09
CA GLU A 38 8.73 10.89 8.45
C GLU A 38 9.61 10.58 7.22
N ALA A 39 9.17 9.67 6.34
CA ALA A 39 9.83 9.34 5.09
C ALA A 39 9.95 10.57 4.16
N THR A 40 8.90 11.39 4.07
CA THR A 40 8.95 12.66 3.34
C THR A 40 9.94 13.64 3.99
N ALA A 41 9.92 13.78 5.32
CA ALA A 41 10.78 14.73 6.03
C ALA A 41 12.27 14.34 6.01
N SER A 42 12.57 13.05 6.15
CA SER A 42 13.93 12.50 6.07
C SER A 42 14.48 12.48 4.65
N GLY A 43 13.59 12.54 3.65
CA GLY A 43 13.95 12.47 2.24
C GLY A 43 14.06 11.05 1.69
N ALA A 44 13.50 10.05 2.37
CA ALA A 44 13.50 8.65 1.92
C ALA A 44 12.88 8.48 0.52
N PHE A 45 11.90 9.29 0.15
CA PHE A 45 11.28 9.25 -1.18
C PHE A 45 12.03 10.04 -2.28
N ARG A 46 13.11 10.75 -1.95
CA ARG A 46 13.78 11.64 -2.91
C ARG A 46 14.35 10.91 -4.12
N ASP A 47 14.83 9.70 -3.91
CA ASP A 47 15.49 8.91 -4.97
C ASP A 47 14.47 8.22 -5.90
N GLU A 48 13.22 8.05 -5.46
CA GLU A 48 12.15 7.40 -6.24
C GLU A 48 11.16 8.38 -6.88
N ILE A 49 11.02 9.61 -6.36
CA ILE A 49 10.13 10.62 -6.94
C ILE A 49 10.84 11.42 -8.04
N THR A 50 10.33 11.33 -9.26
CA THR A 50 10.67 12.26 -10.35
C THR A 50 9.73 13.47 -10.32
N PRO A 51 10.22 14.72 -10.21
CA PRO A 51 9.37 15.91 -10.19
C PRO A 51 8.54 16.08 -11.48
N VAL A 52 7.30 16.51 -11.32
CA VAL A 52 6.38 16.84 -12.42
C VAL A 52 6.15 18.34 -12.46
N THR A 53 6.50 18.97 -13.58
CA THR A 53 6.25 20.41 -13.80
C THR A 53 4.94 20.62 -14.55
N VAL A 54 3.99 21.29 -13.92
CA VAL A 54 2.72 21.70 -14.51
C VAL A 54 2.84 23.14 -14.98
N LYS A 55 2.72 23.34 -16.31
CA LYS A 55 2.80 24.67 -16.91
C LYS A 55 1.51 25.45 -16.70
N GLY A 56 1.61 26.68 -16.20
CA GLY A 56 0.48 27.55 -15.91
C GLY A 56 0.64 28.95 -16.51
N ARG A 57 -0.48 29.67 -16.68
CA ARG A 57 -0.46 31.06 -17.19
C ARG A 57 0.27 32.04 -16.26
N ALA A 58 0.27 31.77 -14.95
CA ALA A 58 0.93 32.57 -13.93
C ALA A 58 2.35 32.08 -13.57
N GLY A 59 2.86 31.08 -14.31
CA GLY A 59 4.13 30.41 -14.02
C GLY A 59 3.96 28.90 -13.89
N ASP A 60 5.10 28.20 -13.89
CA ASP A 60 5.18 26.76 -13.75
C ASP A 60 5.11 26.35 -12.27
N THR A 61 4.41 25.25 -11.97
CA THR A 61 4.36 24.65 -10.63
C THR A 61 5.08 23.31 -10.67
N VAL A 62 6.05 23.11 -9.78
CA VAL A 62 6.78 21.85 -9.66
C VAL A 62 6.18 21.02 -8.52
N ILE A 63 5.77 19.79 -8.83
CA ILE A 63 5.23 18.81 -7.88
C ILE A 63 6.31 17.75 -7.68
N SER A 64 6.85 17.65 -6.46
CA SER A 64 7.96 16.75 -6.13
C SER A 64 7.79 16.03 -4.78
N ILE A 65 6.61 16.14 -4.17
CA ILE A 65 6.30 15.59 -2.85
C ILE A 65 4.88 15.04 -2.89
N ASP A 66 4.66 13.87 -2.29
CA ASP A 66 3.32 13.32 -2.07
C ASP A 66 2.50 14.24 -1.17
N GLU A 67 1.36 14.71 -1.70
CA GLU A 67 0.52 15.68 -1.00
C GLU A 67 -0.33 15.07 0.12
N GLY A 68 -0.66 13.78 0.01
CA GLY A 68 -1.58 13.06 0.90
C GLY A 68 -1.17 13.12 2.36
N PRO A 69 0.03 12.64 2.73
CA PRO A 69 0.46 12.59 4.13
C PRO A 69 0.41 13.95 4.83
N GLY A 70 0.85 15.02 4.16
CA GLY A 70 0.88 16.38 4.72
C GLY A 70 -0.49 16.95 5.07
N LYS A 71 -1.55 16.51 4.38
CA LYS A 71 -2.93 16.99 4.59
C LYS A 71 -3.64 16.30 5.78
N VAL A 72 -3.13 15.16 6.25
CA VAL A 72 -3.80 14.38 7.30
C VAL A 72 -3.59 15.00 8.68
N LYS A 73 -4.72 15.20 9.39
CA LYS A 73 -4.79 15.62 10.80
C LYS A 73 -5.00 14.40 11.69
N LEU A 74 -3.93 13.94 12.35
CA LEU A 74 -3.92 12.69 13.12
C LEU A 74 -4.98 12.68 14.22
N GLU A 75 -5.16 13.81 14.91
CA GLU A 75 -6.13 14.01 15.98
C GLU A 75 -7.59 13.85 15.53
N LYS A 76 -7.86 13.96 14.21
CA LYS A 76 -9.20 13.81 13.66
C LYS A 76 -9.56 12.36 13.33
N ILE A 77 -8.58 11.46 13.19
CA ILE A 77 -8.81 10.08 12.72
C ILE A 77 -9.86 9.37 13.58
N ALA A 78 -9.75 9.44 14.91
CA ALA A 78 -10.70 8.82 15.83
C ALA A 78 -12.14 9.36 15.73
N THR A 79 -12.32 10.58 15.21
CA THR A 79 -13.64 11.23 15.11
C THR A 79 -14.35 10.96 13.78
N LEU A 80 -13.67 10.32 12.83
CA LEU A 80 -14.24 10.04 11.53
C LEU A 80 -15.40 9.04 11.62
N LYS A 81 -16.44 9.31 10.83
CA LYS A 81 -17.59 8.42 10.69
C LYS A 81 -17.24 7.23 9.78
N PRO A 82 -17.90 6.08 9.96
CA PRO A 82 -17.80 4.96 9.04
C PRO A 82 -18.14 5.38 7.61
N ALA A 83 -17.39 4.87 6.64
CA ALA A 83 -17.48 5.30 5.23
C ALA A 83 -18.38 4.39 4.38
N PHE A 84 -18.56 3.12 4.75
CA PHE A 84 -19.16 2.11 3.86
C PHE A 84 -20.43 1.43 4.41
N ARG A 85 -20.65 1.43 5.73
CA ARG A 85 -21.92 0.99 6.37
C ARG A 85 -22.14 1.72 7.69
N LYS A 86 -23.40 1.84 8.15
CA LYS A 86 -23.79 2.66 9.31
C LYS A 86 -23.10 2.26 10.62
N ASP A 87 -22.94 0.96 10.82
CA ASP A 87 -22.30 0.29 11.97
C ASP A 87 -20.87 -0.19 11.63
N GLY A 88 -20.28 0.41 10.60
CA GLY A 88 -18.98 0.01 10.08
C GLY A 88 -17.81 0.47 10.94
N THR A 89 -16.66 -0.11 10.64
CA THR A 89 -15.40 0.21 11.32
C THR A 89 -14.42 0.94 10.40
N ILE A 90 -14.56 0.81 9.08
CA ILE A 90 -13.68 1.46 8.12
C ILE A 90 -14.11 2.91 7.95
N THR A 91 -13.16 3.82 8.09
CA THR A 91 -13.31 5.25 7.84
C THR A 91 -12.47 5.69 6.66
N ALA A 92 -12.60 6.97 6.28
CA ALA A 92 -11.75 7.59 5.27
C ALA A 92 -10.25 7.53 5.60
N ALA A 93 -9.86 7.45 6.87
CA ALA A 93 -8.45 7.34 7.27
C ALA A 93 -7.90 5.91 7.19
N SER A 94 -8.76 4.91 7.41
CA SER A 94 -8.38 3.49 7.32
C SER A 94 -8.66 2.90 5.93
N SER A 95 -8.82 3.76 4.93
CA SER A 95 -9.01 3.44 3.52
C SER A 95 -8.10 4.33 2.69
N SER A 96 -7.56 3.82 1.59
CA SER A 96 -6.84 4.68 0.66
C SER A 96 -7.78 5.66 -0.03
N SER A 97 -7.31 6.88 -0.27
CA SER A 97 -8.02 7.87 -1.07
C SER A 97 -7.96 7.56 -2.59
N ILE A 98 -8.71 8.34 -3.37
CA ILE A 98 -8.59 8.39 -4.83
C ILE A 98 -7.43 9.33 -5.15
N ASN A 99 -6.48 8.88 -5.97
CA ASN A 99 -5.25 9.61 -6.25
C ASN A 99 -4.82 9.45 -7.70
N ASP A 100 -4.05 10.43 -8.15
CA ASP A 100 -3.39 10.42 -9.45
C ASP A 100 -1.90 10.15 -9.27
N GLY A 101 -1.32 9.35 -10.16
CA GLY A 101 0.10 9.01 -10.12
C GLY A 101 0.50 8.01 -11.20
N ALA A 102 1.79 7.96 -11.49
CA ALA A 102 2.40 6.99 -12.39
C ALA A 102 3.70 6.46 -11.78
N ALA A 103 3.99 5.19 -12.00
CA ALA A 103 5.23 4.54 -11.60
C ALA A 103 5.72 3.65 -12.75
N ALA A 104 7.04 3.56 -12.93
CA ALA A 104 7.64 2.79 -14.01
C ALA A 104 8.97 2.18 -13.56
N LEU A 105 9.27 0.99 -14.09
CA LEU A 105 10.54 0.30 -13.87
C LEU A 105 11.16 -0.09 -15.21
N VAL A 106 12.49 -0.03 -15.28
CA VAL A 106 13.25 -0.59 -16.40
C VAL A 106 13.68 -2.00 -16.04
N LEU A 107 13.17 -2.98 -16.77
CA LEU A 107 13.52 -4.39 -16.59
C LEU A 107 14.50 -4.86 -17.66
N THR A 108 15.47 -5.65 -17.24
CA THR A 108 16.48 -6.22 -18.15
C THR A 108 16.98 -7.57 -17.64
N ARG A 109 17.58 -8.35 -18.54
CA ARG A 109 18.33 -9.54 -18.13
C ARG A 109 19.62 -9.10 -17.46
N ALA A 110 20.07 -9.84 -16.45
CA ALA A 110 21.37 -9.59 -15.81
C ALA A 110 22.54 -9.58 -16.81
N SER A 111 22.48 -10.46 -17.83
CA SER A 111 23.47 -10.50 -18.92
C SER A 111 23.49 -9.22 -19.74
N THR A 112 22.31 -8.64 -20.02
CA THR A 112 22.17 -7.41 -20.79
C THR A 112 22.60 -6.20 -19.97
N ALA A 113 22.23 -6.13 -18.68
CA ALA A 113 22.74 -5.10 -17.78
C ALA A 113 24.28 -5.09 -17.74
N LYS A 114 24.90 -6.27 -17.60
CA LYS A 114 26.36 -6.43 -17.63
C LYS A 114 26.97 -5.95 -18.94
N ALA A 115 26.38 -6.31 -20.08
CA ALA A 115 26.87 -5.88 -21.40
C ALA A 115 26.77 -4.36 -21.61
N LEU A 116 25.77 -3.71 -21.00
CA LEU A 116 25.56 -2.26 -21.07
C LEU A 116 26.32 -1.48 -19.99
N GLY A 117 27.03 -2.15 -19.07
CA GLY A 117 27.68 -1.50 -17.93
C GLY A 117 26.69 -0.90 -16.91
N ALA A 118 25.42 -1.31 -16.94
CA ALA A 118 24.40 -0.86 -16.01
C ALA A 118 24.48 -1.63 -14.68
N THR A 119 24.24 -0.95 -13.56
CA THR A 119 24.18 -1.56 -12.22
C THR A 119 22.73 -1.78 -11.80
N PRO A 120 22.22 -3.03 -11.78
CA PRO A 120 20.86 -3.30 -11.30
C PRO A 120 20.72 -2.99 -9.81
N ILE A 121 19.61 -2.36 -9.41
CA ILE A 121 19.31 -2.05 -8.01
C ILE A 121 18.65 -3.22 -7.26
N ALA A 122 18.03 -4.16 -7.98
CA ALA A 122 17.35 -5.32 -7.42
C ALA A 122 17.27 -6.48 -8.44
N ARG A 123 16.88 -7.66 -7.96
CA ARG A 123 16.62 -8.85 -8.78
C ARG A 123 15.24 -9.42 -8.45
N ILE A 124 14.42 -9.64 -9.47
CA ILE A 124 13.13 -10.34 -9.32
C ILE A 124 13.42 -11.83 -9.12
N VAL A 125 13.23 -12.33 -7.89
CA VAL A 125 13.43 -13.75 -7.54
C VAL A 125 12.27 -14.62 -8.03
N GLY A 126 11.05 -14.08 -8.02
CA GLY A 126 9.88 -14.75 -8.53
C GLY A 126 8.63 -13.87 -8.44
N HIS A 127 7.55 -14.33 -9.07
CA HIS A 127 6.22 -13.73 -8.96
C HIS A 127 5.16 -14.82 -8.96
N ALA A 128 4.02 -14.53 -8.33
CA ALA A 128 2.86 -15.39 -8.31
C ALA A 128 1.57 -14.55 -8.29
N THR A 129 0.50 -15.12 -8.85
CA THR A 129 -0.86 -14.58 -8.76
C THR A 129 -1.75 -15.59 -8.05
N PHE A 130 -2.78 -15.06 -7.40
CA PHE A 130 -3.79 -15.83 -6.70
C PHE A 130 -5.16 -15.20 -6.91
N ALA A 131 -6.18 -16.05 -7.03
CA ALA A 131 -7.57 -15.65 -7.18
C ALA A 131 -8.42 -16.50 -6.23
N GLN A 132 -9.48 -15.89 -5.71
CA GLN A 132 -10.47 -16.53 -4.85
C GLN A 132 -11.81 -15.83 -5.02
N ALA A 133 -12.81 -16.19 -4.21
CA ALA A 133 -14.11 -15.54 -4.24
C ALA A 133 -13.94 -14.01 -4.02
N PRO A 134 -14.62 -13.17 -4.83
CA PRO A 134 -14.36 -11.73 -4.92
C PRO A 134 -14.58 -11.00 -3.60
N GLU A 135 -15.49 -11.48 -2.76
CA GLU A 135 -15.74 -10.93 -1.43
C GLU A 135 -14.53 -11.01 -0.49
N TRP A 136 -13.60 -11.92 -0.77
CA TRP A 136 -12.37 -12.10 0.00
C TRP A 136 -11.15 -11.46 -0.68
N PHE A 137 -11.30 -10.50 -1.58
CA PHE A 137 -10.13 -9.87 -2.23
C PHE A 137 -9.11 -9.32 -1.21
N THR A 138 -9.59 -8.89 -0.04
CA THR A 138 -8.80 -8.36 1.08
C THR A 138 -7.77 -9.35 1.63
N THR A 139 -7.98 -10.66 1.47
CA THR A 139 -7.04 -11.71 1.90
C THR A 139 -6.32 -12.39 0.73
N ALA A 140 -6.64 -12.02 -0.51
CA ALA A 140 -5.98 -12.59 -1.69
C ALA A 140 -4.45 -12.41 -1.70
N PRO A 141 -3.88 -11.29 -1.19
CA PRO A 141 -2.43 -11.15 -1.07
C PRO A 141 -1.76 -12.29 -0.28
N VAL A 142 -2.41 -12.80 0.78
CA VAL A 142 -1.88 -13.93 1.57
C VAL A 142 -1.74 -15.19 0.72
N GLY A 143 -2.73 -15.49 -0.13
CA GLY A 143 -2.67 -16.62 -1.04
C GLY A 143 -1.56 -16.48 -2.08
N ALA A 144 -1.37 -15.26 -2.61
CA ALA A 144 -0.27 -14.97 -3.55
C ALA A 144 1.10 -15.12 -2.88
N VAL A 145 1.27 -14.59 -1.66
CA VAL A 145 2.51 -14.71 -0.87
C VAL A 145 2.82 -16.18 -0.56
N LYS A 146 1.87 -16.94 0.01
CA LYS A 146 2.08 -18.36 0.33
C LYS A 146 2.48 -19.18 -0.91
N LYS A 147 1.85 -18.91 -2.06
CA LYS A 147 2.19 -19.53 -3.35
C LYS A 147 3.58 -19.13 -3.83
N LEU A 148 3.95 -17.86 -3.72
CA LEU A 148 5.26 -17.36 -4.13
C LEU A 148 6.39 -17.94 -3.29
N LEU A 149 6.28 -17.86 -1.96
CA LEU A 149 7.28 -18.37 -1.02
C LEU A 149 7.55 -19.86 -1.27
N LYS A 150 6.50 -20.66 -1.44
CA LYS A 150 6.64 -22.08 -1.83
C LYS A 150 7.36 -22.26 -3.16
N LYS A 151 7.06 -21.42 -4.16
CA LYS A 151 7.66 -21.49 -5.51
C LYS A 151 9.16 -21.17 -5.49
N ILE A 152 9.60 -20.22 -4.66
CA ILE A 152 11.00 -19.79 -4.57
C ILE A 152 11.79 -20.49 -3.45
N GLY A 153 11.12 -21.33 -2.64
CA GLY A 153 11.74 -22.06 -1.54
C GLY A 153 12.10 -21.18 -0.34
N TRP A 154 11.38 -20.09 -0.12
CA TRP A 154 11.59 -19.18 1.01
C TRP A 154 10.57 -19.42 2.12
N ALA A 155 10.98 -19.14 3.35
CA ALA A 155 10.11 -18.95 4.50
C ALA A 155 9.70 -17.48 4.63
N VAL A 156 8.66 -17.21 5.44
CA VAL A 156 8.26 -15.84 5.78
C VAL A 156 9.42 -15.06 6.44
N ALA A 157 10.21 -15.74 7.27
CA ALA A 157 11.34 -15.14 7.99
C ALA A 157 12.54 -14.79 7.09
N ASP A 158 12.57 -15.26 5.84
CA ASP A 158 13.62 -14.91 4.88
C ASP A 158 13.38 -13.54 4.21
N VAL A 159 12.24 -12.90 4.50
CA VAL A 159 11.85 -11.61 3.92
C VAL A 159 12.05 -10.51 4.94
N ASP A 160 12.98 -9.59 4.65
CA ASP A 160 13.33 -8.48 5.53
C ASP A 160 12.25 -7.39 5.61
N LEU A 161 11.63 -7.07 4.47
CA LEU A 161 10.63 -6.00 4.34
C LEU A 161 9.47 -6.42 3.45
N TRP A 162 8.28 -5.92 3.78
CA TRP A 162 7.02 -6.22 3.13
C TRP A 162 6.31 -4.93 2.71
N GLU A 163 6.02 -4.82 1.42
CA GLU A 163 5.07 -3.83 0.91
C GLU A 163 3.73 -4.52 0.60
N VAL A 164 2.72 -4.24 1.43
CA VAL A 164 1.35 -4.74 1.26
C VAL A 164 0.43 -3.55 1.10
N ASN A 165 -0.08 -3.36 -0.13
CA ASN A 165 -0.91 -2.19 -0.45
C ASN A 165 -2.11 -2.03 0.49
N GLU A 166 -2.26 -0.82 1.03
CA GLU A 166 -3.26 -0.47 2.04
C GLU A 166 -4.57 0.04 1.40
N ALA A 167 -5.15 -0.72 0.47
CA ALA A 167 -6.47 -0.35 -0.10
C ALA A 167 -7.49 -0.06 1.01
N PHE A 168 -7.44 -0.90 2.06
CA PHE A 168 -8.01 -0.66 3.38
C PHE A 168 -7.00 -1.14 4.42
N ALA A 169 -6.94 -0.52 5.61
CA ALA A 169 -6.04 -0.92 6.70
C ALA A 169 -6.16 -2.42 7.04
N VAL A 170 -7.36 -2.98 6.92
CA VAL A 170 -7.63 -4.41 7.17
C VAL A 170 -6.90 -5.37 6.22
N VAL A 171 -6.45 -4.92 5.03
CA VAL A 171 -5.72 -5.75 4.06
C VAL A 171 -4.33 -6.14 4.57
N PRO A 172 -3.42 -5.19 4.86
CA PRO A 172 -2.13 -5.50 5.48
C PRO A 172 -2.31 -6.10 6.88
N MET A 173 -3.29 -5.66 7.68
CA MET A 173 -3.55 -6.27 9.00
C MET A 173 -3.91 -7.77 8.89
N ALA A 174 -4.70 -8.17 7.88
CA ALA A 174 -5.00 -9.58 7.62
C ALA A 174 -3.74 -10.35 7.20
N ALA A 175 -2.88 -9.75 6.34
CA ALA A 175 -1.62 -10.34 5.96
C ALA A 175 -0.67 -10.53 7.15
N MET A 176 -0.55 -9.52 8.01
CA MET A 176 0.20 -9.57 9.27
C MET A 176 -0.26 -10.72 10.16
N LYS A 177 -1.58 -10.85 10.34
CA LYS A 177 -2.18 -11.91 11.17
C LYS A 177 -1.97 -13.31 10.57
N GLU A 178 -2.15 -13.48 9.27
CA GLU A 178 -2.08 -14.78 8.59
C GLU A 178 -0.65 -15.29 8.33
N LEU A 179 0.30 -14.36 8.19
CA LEU A 179 1.72 -14.67 7.95
C LEU A 179 2.55 -14.60 9.24
N GLY A 180 2.01 -14.00 10.31
CA GLY A 180 2.74 -13.81 11.56
C GLY A 180 3.86 -12.77 11.46
N ILE A 181 3.67 -11.72 10.65
CA ILE A 181 4.68 -10.66 10.43
C ILE A 181 4.37 -9.41 11.25
N SER A 182 5.41 -8.78 11.80
CA SER A 182 5.29 -7.54 12.59
C SER A 182 4.96 -6.35 11.70
N HIS A 183 4.29 -5.34 12.26
CA HIS A 183 4.08 -4.06 11.59
C HIS A 183 5.41 -3.32 11.35
N ASP A 184 6.46 -3.63 12.10
CA ASP A 184 7.76 -2.94 12.02
C ASP A 184 8.50 -3.19 10.70
N ILE A 185 8.12 -4.25 9.97
CA ILE A 185 8.70 -4.63 8.68
C ILE A 185 7.69 -4.55 7.53
N VAL A 186 6.49 -4.04 7.79
CA VAL A 186 5.42 -3.86 6.79
C VAL A 186 5.21 -2.38 6.55
N ASN A 187 5.30 -1.94 5.29
CA ASN A 187 5.07 -0.56 4.84
C ASN A 187 5.83 0.44 5.73
N VAL A 188 7.16 0.28 5.79
CA VAL A 188 8.01 0.99 6.76
C VAL A 188 8.08 2.49 6.51
N ASN A 189 7.85 2.91 5.26
CA ASN A 189 7.74 4.32 4.86
C ASN A 189 6.29 4.81 4.82
N GLY A 190 5.35 4.05 5.39
CA GLY A 190 3.91 4.30 5.26
C GLY A 190 3.36 3.71 3.96
N GLY A 191 2.04 3.70 3.82
CA GLY A 191 1.39 3.08 2.68
C GLY A 191 0.16 3.84 2.21
N ALA A 192 -0.70 3.16 1.44
CA ALA A 192 -1.78 3.80 0.69
C ALA A 192 -2.88 4.46 1.54
N CYS A 193 -3.01 4.17 2.84
CA CYS A 193 -3.89 4.95 3.72
C CYS A 193 -3.40 6.41 3.88
N ALA A 194 -2.10 6.66 3.70
CA ALA A 194 -1.48 7.98 3.76
C ALA A 194 -1.05 8.51 2.38
N LEU A 195 -0.37 7.69 1.60
CA LEU A 195 0.21 8.02 0.29
C LEU A 195 -0.82 7.98 -0.85
N GLY A 196 -1.96 7.32 -0.63
CA GLY A 196 -3.02 7.20 -1.62
C GLY A 196 -2.89 5.99 -2.55
N HIS A 197 -3.89 5.82 -3.41
CA HIS A 197 -4.03 4.64 -4.27
C HIS A 197 -4.39 4.99 -5.72
N PRO A 198 -3.42 5.42 -6.54
CA PRO A 198 -3.60 5.51 -7.99
C PRO A 198 -3.70 4.08 -8.55
N ILE A 199 -4.93 3.58 -8.74
CA ILE A 199 -5.23 2.14 -8.90
C ILE A 199 -4.34 1.45 -9.93
N GLY A 200 -4.19 2.05 -11.12
CA GLY A 200 -3.40 1.49 -12.22
C GLY A 200 -1.88 1.54 -12.01
N ALA A 201 -1.39 2.44 -11.15
CA ALA A 201 0.05 2.63 -10.89
C ALA A 201 0.51 1.98 -9.57
N SER A 202 -0.41 1.71 -8.64
CA SER A 202 -0.07 1.32 -7.28
C SER A 202 0.75 0.05 -7.19
N GLY A 203 0.51 -0.92 -8.08
CA GLY A 203 1.29 -2.17 -8.11
C GLY A 203 2.73 -2.01 -8.60
N ALA A 204 3.05 -0.92 -9.30
CA ALA A 204 4.42 -0.57 -9.69
C ALA A 204 5.07 0.44 -8.74
N ARG A 205 4.26 1.15 -7.94
CA ARG A 205 4.71 2.11 -6.92
C ARG A 205 5.17 1.39 -5.65
N ILE A 206 4.54 0.27 -5.29
CA ILE A 206 4.96 -0.61 -4.19
C ILE A 206 6.07 -1.58 -4.59
#